data_AF-A0A2I1DIF4-F1
#
_entry.id   AF-A0A2I1DIF4-F1
#
_cell.length_a   1.000
_cell.length_b   1.000
_cell.length_c   1.000
_cell.angle_alpha   90.00
_cell.angle_beta   90.00
_cell.angle_gamma   90.00
#
_symmetry.space_group_name_H-M   'P 1'
#
loop_
_entity.id
_entity.type
_entity.pdbx_description
1 polymer ?
#
loop_
_entity_poly.entity_id
_entity_poly.type
_entity_poly.pdbx_seq_one_letter_code
_entity_poly.pdbx_strand_id
1 'polypeptide(L)'
;MLPINSCIQSAAARYDISPQKIERRIHDKKNGIGIMGINPGWLVYFKSFHVSRTELAHNACMDIRIGAWVLSEQQQAKAAAVTPKTHSAPINQHTVPKHLPGLTRIQHCAIEASHYYGVPALLTLSIIKTEGGQPGTISPDNNGSYDMGVMQINSIWLPKLASMGITRHQVIDNGCQNVMIGTWILAGYVHRYLGGKGLRKAWEHPGQFWQSVGDYNSHTPIYNSAYQARVANNYRLISEKFTAK
;
A
#
# COMPACT_ATOMS: atom_id res chain seq x y z
N MET A 1 -12.02 28.41 -5.77
CA MET A 1 -12.31 27.02 -5.36
C MET A 1 -12.57 26.22 -6.64
N LEU A 2 -11.86 25.13 -6.90
CA LEU A 2 -12.11 24.31 -8.10
C LEU A 2 -13.52 23.71 -8.04
N PRO A 3 -14.21 23.52 -9.18
CA PRO A 3 -15.48 22.79 -9.20
C PRO A 3 -15.31 21.39 -8.60
N ILE A 4 -16.28 20.95 -7.79
CA ILE A 4 -16.25 19.62 -7.14
C ILE A 4 -16.02 18.51 -8.18
N ASN A 5 -16.68 18.59 -9.34
CA ASN A 5 -16.50 17.64 -10.43
C ASN A 5 -15.03 17.55 -10.90
N SER A 6 -14.35 18.68 -11.07
CA SER A 6 -12.92 18.69 -11.43
C SER A 6 -12.06 17.97 -10.40
N CYS A 7 -12.40 18.09 -9.11
CA CYS A 7 -11.70 17.39 -8.03
C CYS A 7 -12.01 15.89 -8.00
N ILE A 8 -13.25 15.49 -8.34
CA ILE A 8 -13.62 14.08 -8.53
C ILE A 8 -12.84 13.47 -9.69
N GLN A 9 -12.84 14.10 -10.86
CA GLN A 9 -12.13 13.59 -12.04
C GLN A 9 -10.62 13.49 -11.79
N SER A 10 -10.03 14.52 -11.18
CA SER A 10 -8.61 14.51 -10.83
C SER A 10 -8.27 13.38 -9.85
N ALA A 11 -9.09 13.18 -8.81
CA ALA A 11 -8.86 12.11 -7.84
C ALA A 11 -9.14 10.71 -8.41
N ALA A 12 -10.15 10.57 -9.27
CA ALA A 12 -10.48 9.35 -9.98
C ALA A 12 -9.30 8.87 -10.84
N ALA A 13 -8.77 9.78 -11.67
CA ALA A 13 -7.59 9.51 -12.48
C ALA A 13 -6.36 9.21 -11.62
N ARG A 14 -6.14 9.98 -10.54
CA ARG A 14 -5.00 9.82 -9.63
C ARG A 14 -4.93 8.44 -8.97
N TYR A 15 -6.08 7.90 -8.59
CA TYR A 15 -6.12 6.67 -7.79
C TYR A 15 -6.72 5.47 -8.54
N ASP A 16 -6.88 5.58 -9.86
CA ASP A 16 -7.45 4.51 -10.70
C ASP A 16 -8.79 3.97 -10.14
N ILE A 17 -9.68 4.90 -9.81
CA ILE A 17 -11.06 4.58 -9.40
C ILE A 17 -12.05 5.33 -10.27
N SER A 18 -13.21 4.73 -10.53
CA SER A 18 -14.22 5.39 -11.35
C SER A 18 -14.79 6.64 -10.64
N PRO A 19 -15.05 7.74 -11.37
CA PRO A 19 -15.73 8.92 -10.81
C PRO A 19 -17.04 8.56 -10.10
N GLN A 20 -17.81 7.61 -10.65
CA GLN A 20 -19.07 7.14 -10.09
C GLN A 20 -18.90 6.50 -8.72
N LYS A 21 -17.75 5.89 -8.43
CA LYS A 21 -17.46 5.33 -7.10
C LYS A 21 -17.22 6.41 -6.06
N ILE A 22 -16.56 7.51 -6.45
CA ILE A 22 -16.37 8.70 -5.61
C ILE A 22 -17.72 9.38 -5.38
N GLU A 23 -18.48 9.63 -6.45
CA GLU A 23 -19.82 10.23 -6.38
C GLU A 23 -20.76 9.42 -5.50
N ARG A 24 -20.79 8.09 -5.66
CA ARG A 24 -21.56 7.19 -4.80
C ARG A 24 -21.12 7.33 -3.34
N ARG A 25 -19.81 7.46 -3.06
CA ARG A 25 -19.34 7.67 -1.68
C ARG A 25 -19.78 9.01 -1.11
N ILE A 26 -19.78 10.08 -1.91
CA ILE A 26 -20.27 11.40 -1.52
C ILE A 26 -21.77 11.35 -1.24
N HIS A 27 -22.52 10.62 -2.07
CA HIS A 27 -23.97 10.45 -1.95
C HIS A 27 -24.36 9.59 -0.73
N ASP A 28 -23.71 8.43 -0.56
CA ASP A 28 -23.96 7.45 0.51
C ASP A 28 -23.39 7.91 1.87
N LYS A 29 -23.20 9.22 2.03
CA LYS A 29 -22.46 9.83 3.13
C LYS A 29 -22.96 9.33 4.47
N LYS A 30 -22.06 8.70 5.21
CA LYS A 30 -22.27 8.38 6.63
C LYS A 30 -21.28 9.21 7.44
N ASN A 31 -21.78 9.77 8.54
CA ASN A 31 -21.07 10.42 9.65
C ASN A 31 -19.53 10.46 9.49
N GLY A 32 -18.96 11.65 9.36
CA GLY A 32 -17.52 11.85 9.16
C GLY A 32 -17.18 13.30 8.78
N ILE A 33 -15.91 13.56 8.50
CA ILE A 33 -15.40 14.90 8.12
C ILE A 33 -15.56 15.10 6.61
N GLY A 34 -15.84 16.32 6.18
CA GLY A 34 -15.87 16.69 4.76
C GLY A 34 -17.01 16.04 3.96
N ILE A 35 -16.93 16.07 2.63
CA ILE A 35 -17.95 15.56 1.69
C ILE A 35 -17.86 14.06 1.40
N MET A 36 -16.71 13.45 1.63
CA MET A 36 -16.46 12.02 1.56
C MET A 36 -16.77 11.31 2.87
N GLY A 37 -17.03 12.04 3.95
CA GLY A 37 -17.32 11.48 5.28
C GLY A 37 -16.13 10.71 5.83
N ILE A 38 -14.95 11.33 5.84
CA ILE A 38 -13.69 10.76 6.34
C ILE A 38 -13.85 10.40 7.82
N ASN A 39 -13.55 9.15 8.19
CA ASN A 39 -13.55 8.74 9.60
C ASN A 39 -12.47 9.57 10.36
N PRO A 40 -12.81 10.28 11.46
CA PRO A 40 -11.85 11.08 12.22
C PRO A 40 -10.62 10.32 12.72
N GLY A 41 -10.69 9.00 12.89
CA GLY A 41 -9.54 8.16 13.24
C GLY A 41 -8.39 8.21 12.23
N TRP A 42 -8.66 8.61 10.97
CA TRP A 42 -7.61 8.82 9.99
C TRP A 42 -6.73 10.06 10.27
N LEU A 43 -7.20 11.02 11.07
CA LEU A 43 -6.48 12.28 11.32
C LEU A 43 -5.11 12.07 11.98
N VAL A 44 -4.95 11.00 12.78
CA VAL A 44 -3.65 10.65 13.40
C VAL A 44 -2.57 10.45 12.35
N TYR A 45 -2.92 9.79 11.24
CA TYR A 45 -2.01 9.48 10.14
C TYR A 45 -1.81 10.69 9.22
N PHE A 46 -2.85 11.51 9.09
CA PHE A 46 -2.83 12.69 8.22
C PHE A 46 -2.11 13.90 8.79
N LYS A 47 -1.83 13.92 10.10
CA LYS A 47 -1.00 14.97 10.73
C LYS A 47 0.37 15.08 10.06
N SER A 48 0.96 13.96 9.64
CA SER A 48 2.23 13.92 8.90
C SER A 48 2.16 14.58 7.51
N PHE A 49 0.95 14.76 6.98
CA PHE A 49 0.67 15.45 5.72
C PHE A 49 0.24 16.90 5.90
N HIS A 50 0.32 17.43 7.12
CA HIS A 50 -0.18 18.75 7.50
C HIS A 50 -1.68 18.93 7.26
N VAL A 51 -2.43 17.82 7.17
CA VAL A 51 -3.88 17.87 6.94
C VAL A 51 -4.62 17.87 8.28
N SER A 52 -5.35 18.95 8.54
CA SER A 52 -6.15 19.10 9.76
C SER A 52 -7.62 18.71 9.56
N ARG A 53 -8.34 18.50 10.68
CA ARG A 53 -9.80 18.31 10.66
C ARG A 53 -10.51 19.47 9.97
N THR A 54 -10.11 20.71 10.31
CA THR A 54 -10.69 21.93 9.76
C THR A 54 -10.43 22.00 8.26
N GLU A 55 -9.23 21.65 7.81
CA GLU A 55 -8.89 21.66 6.40
C GLU A 55 -9.72 20.64 5.61
N LEU A 56 -9.91 19.42 6.12
CA LEU A 56 -10.79 18.45 5.48
C LEU A 56 -12.26 18.85 5.47
N ALA A 57 -12.73 19.54 6.52
CA ALA A 57 -14.11 20.01 6.58
C ALA A 57 -14.41 21.11 5.54
N HIS A 58 -13.43 21.95 5.22
CA HIS A 58 -13.64 23.14 4.38
C HIS A 58 -12.98 23.06 2.98
N ASN A 59 -12.11 22.08 2.73
CA ASN A 59 -11.47 21.84 1.44
C ASN A 59 -12.01 20.56 0.79
N ALA A 60 -13.11 20.71 0.05
CA ALA A 60 -13.77 19.61 -0.65
C ALA A 60 -12.82 18.81 -1.56
N CYS A 61 -11.87 19.46 -2.22
CA CYS A 61 -10.94 18.79 -3.14
C CYS A 61 -9.90 17.96 -2.39
N MET A 62 -9.40 18.46 -1.25
CA MET A 62 -8.54 17.67 -0.39
C MET A 62 -9.28 16.46 0.19
N ASP A 63 -10.51 16.68 0.66
CA ASP A 63 -11.35 15.64 1.21
C ASP A 63 -11.70 14.56 0.16
N ILE A 64 -12.06 14.95 -1.07
CA ILE A 64 -12.22 14.02 -2.21
C ILE A 64 -10.92 13.26 -2.49
N ARG A 65 -9.78 13.94 -2.51
CA ARG A 65 -8.49 13.30 -2.79
C ARG A 65 -8.15 12.24 -1.75
N ILE A 66 -8.34 12.52 -0.47
CA ILE A 66 -8.12 11.51 0.59
C ILE A 66 -9.20 10.42 0.54
N GLY A 67 -10.44 10.79 0.26
CA GLY A 67 -11.53 9.85 0.12
C GLY A 67 -11.30 8.82 -0.98
N ALA A 68 -10.93 9.32 -2.16
CA ALA A 68 -10.60 8.54 -3.34
C ALA A 68 -9.39 7.64 -3.11
N TRP A 69 -8.37 8.14 -2.41
CA TRP A 69 -7.22 7.33 -2.02
C TRP A 69 -7.68 6.05 -1.32
N VAL A 70 -8.41 6.16 -0.21
CA VAL A 70 -8.81 4.97 0.56
C VAL A 70 -9.78 4.08 -0.25
N LEU A 71 -10.67 4.65 -1.07
CA LEU A 71 -11.55 3.86 -1.96
C LEU A 71 -10.77 3.05 -3.00
N SER A 72 -9.62 3.55 -3.46
CA SER A 72 -8.70 2.80 -4.31
C SER A 72 -8.07 1.65 -3.55
N GLU A 73 -7.65 1.92 -2.30
CA GLU A 73 -7.04 0.88 -1.47
C GLU A 73 -8.01 -0.30 -1.24
N GLN A 74 -9.29 0.01 -1.03
CA GLN A 74 -10.37 -0.99 -0.94
C GLN A 74 -10.62 -1.77 -2.24
N GLN A 75 -10.39 -1.15 -3.40
CA GLN A 75 -10.65 -1.77 -4.71
C GLN A 75 -9.67 -2.91 -4.97
N GLN A 76 -8.38 -2.61 -4.78
CA GLN A 76 -7.31 -3.53 -5.13
C GLN A 76 -7.38 -4.78 -4.24
N ALA A 77 -7.74 -4.64 -2.95
CA ALA A 77 -7.97 -5.78 -2.04
C ALA A 77 -9.02 -6.81 -2.44
N LYS A 78 -9.99 -6.46 -3.28
CA LYS A 78 -11.00 -7.43 -3.71
C LYS A 78 -10.45 -8.52 -4.62
N ALA A 79 -9.28 -8.34 -5.21
CA ALA A 79 -8.67 -9.26 -6.18
C ALA A 79 -7.59 -10.19 -5.58
N ALA A 80 -7.42 -10.20 -4.25
CA ALA A 80 -6.30 -10.85 -3.57
C ALA A 80 -6.31 -12.39 -3.58
N ALA A 81 -5.16 -12.98 -3.88
CA ALA A 81 -4.80 -14.39 -3.72
C ALA A 81 -4.12 -14.67 -2.37
N VAL A 82 -4.09 -15.95 -1.96
CA VAL A 82 -3.78 -16.37 -0.57
C VAL A 82 -2.32 -16.83 -0.36
N THR A 83 -1.61 -17.25 -1.43
CA THR A 83 -0.27 -17.84 -1.33
C THR A 83 0.75 -17.10 -2.20
N PRO A 84 2.03 -16.99 -1.77
CA PRO A 84 3.05 -16.40 -2.60
C PRO A 84 3.23 -17.15 -3.92
N LYS A 85 3.29 -16.44 -5.05
CA LYS A 85 3.75 -17.05 -6.31
C LYS A 85 5.28 -17.13 -6.31
N THR A 86 5.80 -18.29 -6.69
CA THR A 86 7.20 -18.47 -7.06
C THR A 86 7.45 -17.81 -8.41
N HIS A 87 8.30 -16.78 -8.43
CA HIS A 87 8.78 -16.10 -9.62
C HIS A 87 10.03 -16.81 -10.15
N SER A 88 9.83 -17.86 -10.94
CA SER A 88 10.90 -18.71 -11.50
C SER A 88 11.63 -18.11 -12.72
N ALA A 89 11.34 -16.86 -13.12
CA ALA A 89 11.77 -16.18 -14.36
C ALA A 89 11.15 -16.76 -15.66
N PRO A 90 11.22 -16.03 -16.81
CA PRO A 90 10.81 -14.64 -16.99
C PRO A 90 9.28 -14.52 -16.92
N ILE A 91 8.78 -13.37 -16.47
CA ILE A 91 7.34 -13.05 -16.38
C ILE A 91 6.71 -13.38 -17.73
N ASN A 92 5.69 -14.24 -17.77
CA ASN A 92 4.95 -14.48 -19.00
C ASN A 92 4.20 -13.19 -19.32
N GLN A 93 4.75 -12.44 -20.26
CA GLN A 93 4.53 -11.02 -20.50
C GLN A 93 3.15 -10.70 -21.12
N HIS A 94 2.13 -11.55 -20.92
CA HIS A 94 0.88 -11.50 -21.66
C HIS A 94 -0.34 -11.00 -20.86
N THR A 95 -0.21 -10.81 -19.53
CA THR A 95 -1.32 -10.31 -18.69
C THR A 95 -1.04 -8.98 -17.99
N VAL A 96 0.19 -8.49 -18.07
CA VAL A 96 0.58 -7.12 -17.70
C VAL A 96 1.08 -6.47 -18.99
N PRO A 97 0.65 -5.24 -19.36
CA PRO A 97 1.16 -4.58 -20.56
C PRO A 97 2.69 -4.67 -20.60
N LYS A 98 3.24 -5.35 -21.62
CA LYS A 98 4.69 -5.39 -21.90
C LYS A 98 5.17 -3.95 -22.00
N HIS A 99 5.87 -3.50 -20.96
CA HIS A 99 6.41 -2.16 -20.87
C HIS A 99 5.34 -1.07 -20.86
N LEU A 100 4.93 -0.66 -19.66
CA LEU A 100 4.64 0.75 -19.44
C LEU A 100 5.99 1.49 -19.58
N PRO A 101 6.21 2.30 -20.62
CA PRO A 101 7.51 2.93 -20.85
C PRO A 101 7.92 3.76 -19.63
N GLY A 102 9.15 3.55 -19.14
CA GLY A 102 9.71 4.34 -18.03
C GLY A 102 9.53 3.76 -16.62
N LEU A 103 8.98 2.56 -16.46
CA LEU A 103 8.98 1.86 -15.17
C LEU A 103 10.18 0.91 -15.02
N THR A 104 10.74 0.85 -13.81
CA THR A 104 11.78 -0.13 -13.45
C THR A 104 11.20 -1.54 -13.30
N ARG A 105 12.06 -2.56 -13.36
CA ARG A 105 11.66 -3.96 -13.13
C ARG A 105 10.96 -4.14 -11.77
N ILE A 106 11.46 -3.48 -10.73
CA ILE A 106 10.86 -3.54 -9.38
C ILE A 106 9.47 -2.89 -9.36
N GLN A 107 9.27 -1.78 -10.08
CA GLN A 107 7.96 -1.15 -10.17
C GLN A 107 6.94 -2.04 -10.88
N HIS A 108 7.35 -2.74 -11.96
CA HIS A 108 6.49 -3.74 -12.60
C HIS A 108 6.10 -4.85 -11.63
N CYS A 109 7.06 -5.40 -10.90
CA CYS A 109 6.80 -6.47 -9.94
C CYS A 109 5.95 -6.00 -8.75
N ALA A 110 6.06 -4.74 -8.34
CA ALA A 110 5.17 -4.15 -7.34
C ALA A 110 3.73 -4.07 -7.84
N ILE A 111 3.51 -3.64 -9.09
CA ILE A 111 2.17 -3.61 -9.69
C ILE A 111 1.60 -5.03 -9.80
N GLU A 112 2.39 -6.00 -10.27
CA GLU A 112 1.97 -7.40 -10.37
C GLU A 112 1.60 -7.98 -8.99
N ALA A 113 2.47 -7.80 -8.00
CA ALA A 113 2.21 -8.25 -6.63
C ALA A 113 0.94 -7.60 -6.06
N SER A 114 0.75 -6.33 -6.34
CA SER A 114 -0.42 -5.57 -5.92
C SER A 114 -1.72 -6.11 -6.49
N HIS A 115 -1.77 -6.41 -7.79
CA HIS A 115 -2.91 -7.10 -8.37
C HIS A 115 -3.12 -8.47 -7.75
N TYR A 116 -2.04 -9.21 -7.53
CA TYR A 116 -2.13 -10.58 -7.09
C TYR A 116 -2.54 -10.73 -5.63
N TYR A 117 -2.09 -9.88 -4.70
CA TYR A 117 -2.46 -9.95 -3.27
C TYR A 117 -3.46 -8.89 -2.85
N GLY A 118 -3.99 -8.12 -3.80
CA GLY A 118 -4.91 -7.03 -3.55
C GLY A 118 -4.37 -5.98 -2.57
N VAL A 119 -3.08 -5.70 -2.65
CA VAL A 119 -2.47 -4.59 -1.92
C VAL A 119 -2.29 -3.44 -2.90
N PRO A 120 -2.52 -2.19 -2.53
CA PRO A 120 -2.44 -1.10 -3.48
C PRO A 120 -1.03 -0.87 -4.02
N ALA A 121 -0.86 -0.75 -5.34
CA ALA A 121 0.45 -0.58 -5.96
C ALA A 121 1.24 0.60 -5.36
N LEU A 122 0.56 1.70 -5.10
CA LEU A 122 1.17 2.87 -4.49
C LEU A 122 1.59 2.61 -3.03
N LEU A 123 0.84 1.82 -2.26
CA LEU A 123 1.24 1.40 -0.92
C LEU A 123 2.46 0.48 -0.97
N THR A 124 2.47 -0.51 -1.85
CA THR A 124 3.61 -1.42 -2.06
C THR A 124 4.88 -0.64 -2.43
N LEU A 125 4.78 0.31 -3.38
CA LEU A 125 5.89 1.18 -3.77
C LEU A 125 6.37 2.08 -2.62
N SER A 126 5.45 2.51 -1.75
CA SER A 126 5.78 3.32 -0.58
C SER A 126 6.55 2.52 0.46
N ILE A 127 6.19 1.25 0.66
CA ILE A 127 6.93 0.31 1.51
C ILE A 127 8.31 0.05 0.91
N ILE A 128 8.41 -0.31 -0.37
CA ILE A 128 9.71 -0.48 -1.06
C ILE A 128 10.61 0.74 -0.86
N LYS A 129 10.05 1.96 -1.00
CA LYS A 129 10.81 3.19 -0.80
C LYS A 129 11.22 3.42 0.66
N THR A 130 10.40 2.94 1.61
CA THR A 130 10.67 3.03 3.05
C THR A 130 11.75 2.05 3.48
N GLU A 131 11.73 0.85 2.94
CA GLU A 131 12.75 -0.19 3.19
C GLU A 131 14.09 0.15 2.55
N GLY A 132 14.07 0.72 1.34
CA GLY A 132 15.29 1.19 0.67
C GLY A 132 16.25 0.08 0.23
N GLY A 133 15.87 -1.19 0.37
CA GLY A 133 16.68 -2.33 -0.03
C GLY A 133 16.80 -2.50 -1.55
N GLN A 134 17.74 -3.33 -1.96
CA GLN A 134 17.98 -3.74 -3.35
C GLN A 134 18.13 -5.27 -3.42
N PRO A 135 18.07 -5.89 -4.61
CA PRO A 135 18.49 -7.28 -4.76
C PRO A 135 19.92 -7.45 -4.24
N GLY A 136 20.17 -8.49 -3.43
CA GLY A 136 21.45 -8.72 -2.76
C GLY A 136 21.61 -8.03 -1.40
N THR A 137 20.74 -7.08 -1.02
CA THR A 137 20.84 -6.39 0.28
C THR A 137 20.56 -7.37 1.41
N ILE A 138 21.44 -7.35 2.43
CA ILE A 138 21.25 -8.03 3.71
C ILE A 138 21.57 -7.02 4.81
N SER A 139 20.62 -6.80 5.72
CA SER A 139 20.75 -5.85 6.84
C SER A 139 20.63 -6.62 8.15
N PRO A 140 21.69 -6.76 8.95
CA PRO A 140 21.64 -7.49 10.21
C PRO A 140 20.90 -6.71 11.31
N ASP A 141 20.13 -7.41 12.12
CA ASP A 141 19.45 -6.89 13.30
C ASP A 141 20.17 -7.26 14.60
N ASN A 142 19.97 -6.44 15.63
CA ASN A 142 20.58 -6.66 16.96
C ASN A 142 20.12 -7.96 17.65
N ASN A 143 19.01 -8.55 17.22
CA ASN A 143 18.47 -9.80 17.76
C ASN A 143 18.98 -11.05 17.02
N GLY A 144 19.92 -10.89 16.08
CA GLY A 144 20.50 -11.99 15.29
C GLY A 144 19.68 -12.40 14.07
N SER A 145 18.51 -11.80 13.85
CA SER A 145 17.82 -11.87 12.56
C SER A 145 18.43 -10.89 11.55
N TYR A 146 17.99 -10.94 10.30
CA TYR A 146 18.42 -10.00 9.27
C TYR A 146 17.35 -9.82 8.21
N ASP A 147 17.29 -8.62 7.65
CA ASP A 147 16.38 -8.25 6.58
C ASP A 147 17.02 -8.46 5.21
N MET A 148 16.22 -8.92 4.24
CA MET A 148 16.71 -9.37 2.94
C MET A 148 16.03 -8.67 1.76
N GLY A 149 16.82 -8.26 0.77
CA GLY A 149 16.36 -7.82 -0.55
C GLY A 149 15.59 -6.51 -0.55
N VAL A 150 14.77 -6.32 -1.60
CA VAL A 150 14.13 -5.05 -1.95
C VAL A 150 13.18 -4.50 -0.87
N MET A 151 12.31 -5.34 -0.34
CA MET A 151 11.34 -5.03 0.71
C MET A 151 11.82 -5.51 2.09
N GLN A 152 13.13 -5.76 2.25
CA GLN A 152 13.77 -6.05 3.54
C GLN A 152 13.01 -7.14 4.33
N ILE A 153 12.79 -8.29 3.70
CA ILE A 153 12.09 -9.42 4.32
C ILE A 153 12.94 -10.02 5.42
N ASN A 154 12.46 -9.96 6.66
CA ASN A 154 13.19 -10.51 7.79
C ASN A 154 13.37 -12.04 7.70
N SER A 155 14.53 -12.53 8.12
CA SER A 155 14.92 -13.94 8.10
C SER A 155 14.00 -14.87 8.90
N ILE A 156 13.20 -14.33 9.83
CA ILE A 156 12.13 -15.06 10.52
C ILE A 156 11.14 -15.75 9.56
N TRP A 157 10.96 -15.22 8.35
CA TRP A 157 10.05 -15.80 7.36
C TRP A 157 10.65 -17.02 6.65
N LEU A 158 11.96 -17.26 6.72
CA LEU A 158 12.63 -18.32 5.96
C LEU A 158 12.04 -19.72 6.19
N PRO A 159 11.72 -20.17 7.42
CA PRO A 159 11.11 -21.49 7.60
C PRO A 159 9.75 -21.62 6.89
N LYS A 160 8.92 -20.57 6.95
CA LYS A 160 7.63 -20.55 6.28
C LYS A 160 7.78 -20.53 4.76
N LEU A 161 8.70 -19.73 4.24
CA LEU A 161 8.99 -19.63 2.81
C LEU A 161 9.60 -20.92 2.25
N ALA A 162 10.47 -21.58 3.00
CA ALA A 162 11.04 -22.88 2.64
C ALA A 162 9.96 -23.95 2.47
N SER A 163 8.93 -23.96 3.34
CA SER A 163 7.78 -24.86 3.19
C SER A 163 6.96 -24.63 1.90
N MET A 164 7.14 -23.47 1.26
CA MET A 164 6.51 -23.09 -0.02
C MET A 164 7.46 -23.27 -1.21
N GLY A 165 8.64 -23.87 -1.02
CA GLY A 165 9.65 -24.04 -2.05
C GLY A 165 10.41 -22.75 -2.41
N ILE A 166 10.33 -21.71 -1.57
CA ILE A 166 11.06 -20.46 -1.74
C ILE A 166 12.35 -20.52 -0.93
N THR A 167 13.48 -20.45 -1.63
CA THR A 167 14.82 -20.48 -1.03
C THR A 167 15.26 -19.10 -0.54
N ARG A 168 16.17 -19.07 0.44
CA ARG A 168 16.81 -17.83 0.92
C ARG A 168 17.43 -17.00 -0.22
N HIS A 169 18.12 -17.64 -1.16
CA HIS A 169 18.72 -16.99 -2.32
C HIS A 169 17.66 -16.28 -3.19
N GLN A 170 16.51 -16.92 -3.42
CA GLN A 170 15.41 -16.27 -4.13
C GLN A 170 14.85 -15.06 -3.37
N VAL A 171 14.86 -15.07 -2.04
CA VAL A 171 14.44 -13.89 -1.25
C VAL A 171 15.44 -12.75 -1.39
N ILE A 172 16.75 -13.03 -1.39
CA ILE A 172 17.80 -12.01 -1.40
C ILE A 172 18.00 -11.44 -2.81
N ASP A 173 18.21 -12.30 -3.79
CA ASP A 173 18.76 -11.91 -5.10
C ASP A 173 17.68 -11.72 -6.17
N ASN A 174 16.51 -12.34 -6.02
CA ASN A 174 15.39 -12.11 -6.92
C ASN A 174 14.47 -11.01 -6.38
N GLY A 175 14.75 -9.76 -6.76
CA GLY A 175 13.98 -8.59 -6.33
C GLY A 175 12.47 -8.69 -6.58
N CYS A 176 12.02 -9.35 -7.65
CA CYS A 176 10.59 -9.53 -7.89
C CYS A 176 9.97 -10.57 -6.96
N GLN A 177 10.66 -11.69 -6.73
CA GLN A 177 10.23 -12.67 -5.73
C GLN A 177 10.14 -12.01 -4.34
N ASN A 178 11.13 -11.18 -4.00
CA ASN A 178 11.15 -10.43 -2.74
C ASN A 178 9.93 -9.49 -2.62
N VAL A 179 9.62 -8.74 -3.67
CA VAL A 179 8.44 -7.88 -3.71
C VAL A 179 7.13 -8.66 -3.59
N MET A 180 7.03 -9.81 -4.26
CA MET A 180 5.86 -10.70 -4.14
C MET A 180 5.70 -11.21 -2.69
N ILE A 181 6.80 -11.57 -2.03
CA ILE A 181 6.77 -12.04 -0.64
C ILE A 181 6.39 -10.92 0.32
N GLY A 182 7.00 -9.74 0.20
CA GLY A 182 6.68 -8.60 1.06
C GLY A 182 5.21 -8.19 0.93
N THR A 183 4.72 -8.12 -0.30
CA THR A 183 3.31 -7.79 -0.55
C THR A 183 2.36 -8.86 0.03
N TRP A 184 2.72 -10.15 -0.06
CA TRP A 184 1.97 -11.23 0.57
C TRP A 184 1.94 -11.12 2.11
N ILE A 185 3.09 -10.84 2.74
CA ILE A 185 3.19 -10.64 4.19
C ILE A 185 2.27 -9.49 4.63
N LEU A 186 2.33 -8.35 3.94
CA LEU A 186 1.47 -7.20 4.23
C LEU A 186 -0.02 -7.57 4.11
N ALA A 187 -0.41 -8.26 3.04
CA ALA A 187 -1.77 -8.73 2.86
C ALA A 187 -2.23 -9.64 4.01
N GLY A 188 -1.33 -10.49 4.52
CA GLY A 188 -1.56 -11.33 5.70
C GLY A 188 -1.85 -10.52 6.96
N TYR A 189 -1.07 -9.47 7.25
CA TYR A 189 -1.33 -8.58 8.38
C TYR A 189 -2.65 -7.84 8.22
N VAL A 190 -2.91 -7.27 7.05
CA VAL A 190 -4.18 -6.60 6.74
C VAL A 190 -5.37 -7.53 7.01
N HIS A 191 -5.28 -8.78 6.54
CA HIS A 191 -6.33 -9.78 6.74
C HIS A 191 -6.50 -10.12 8.22
N ARG A 192 -5.41 -10.25 8.99
CA ARG A 192 -5.47 -10.52 10.44
C ARG A 192 -6.25 -9.45 11.19
N TYR A 193 -6.01 -8.17 10.87
CA TYR A 193 -6.63 -7.05 11.60
C TYR A 193 -8.04 -6.71 11.10
N LEU A 194 -8.32 -6.86 9.81
CA LEU A 194 -9.59 -6.43 9.19
C LEU A 194 -10.51 -7.60 8.78
N GLY A 195 -10.07 -8.85 9.00
CA GLY A 195 -10.78 -10.09 8.68
C GLY A 195 -10.90 -10.37 7.18
N GLY A 196 -11.80 -11.29 6.80
CA GLY A 196 -12.04 -11.68 5.40
C GLY A 196 -12.53 -10.56 4.48
N LYS A 197 -12.94 -9.41 5.04
CA LYS A 197 -13.25 -8.21 4.24
C LYS A 197 -12.02 -7.34 3.96
N GLY A 198 -10.87 -7.60 4.60
CA GLY A 198 -9.57 -7.00 4.31
C GLY A 198 -9.59 -5.48 4.22
N LEU A 199 -8.88 -4.91 3.23
CA LEU A 199 -8.84 -3.45 3.04
C LEU A 199 -10.22 -2.83 2.78
N ARG A 200 -11.27 -3.59 2.43
CA ARG A 200 -12.64 -3.02 2.32
C ARG A 200 -13.09 -2.38 3.62
N LYS A 201 -12.57 -2.82 4.76
CA LYS A 201 -12.86 -2.21 6.07
C LYS A 201 -11.87 -1.12 6.47
N ALA A 202 -10.80 -0.88 5.72
CA ALA A 202 -9.77 0.09 6.08
C ALA A 202 -10.38 1.48 6.33
N TRP A 203 -11.32 1.92 5.47
CA TRP A 203 -12.06 3.17 5.65
C TRP A 203 -12.73 3.30 7.03
N GLU A 204 -13.37 2.24 7.48
CA GLU A 204 -14.14 2.19 8.74
C GLU A 204 -13.22 1.99 9.95
N HIS A 205 -12.06 1.36 9.75
CA HIS A 205 -11.11 0.99 10.81
C HIS A 205 -9.67 1.46 10.49
N PRO A 206 -9.44 2.79 10.39
CA PRO A 206 -8.12 3.35 10.10
C PRO A 206 -7.01 2.85 11.01
N GLY A 207 -7.30 2.75 12.32
CA GLY A 207 -6.32 2.30 13.30
C GLY A 207 -5.84 0.88 13.05
N GLN A 208 -6.75 -0.04 12.74
CA GLN A 208 -6.44 -1.43 12.44
C GLN A 208 -5.68 -1.57 11.11
N PHE A 209 -6.04 -0.77 10.10
CA PHE A 209 -5.32 -0.75 8.83
C PHE A 209 -3.87 -0.29 9.03
N TRP A 210 -3.65 0.86 9.65
CA TRP A 210 -2.29 1.35 9.83
C TRP A 210 -1.48 0.51 10.82
N GLN A 211 -2.11 -0.07 11.84
CA GLN A 211 -1.47 -1.08 12.68
C GLN A 211 -0.89 -2.22 11.83
N SER A 212 -1.68 -2.73 10.87
CA SER A 212 -1.20 -3.79 9.96
C SER A 212 -0.04 -3.36 9.06
N VAL A 213 0.01 -2.08 8.65
CA VAL A 213 1.16 -1.51 7.92
C VAL A 213 2.38 -1.41 8.82
N GLY A 214 2.22 -0.99 10.07
CA GLY A 214 3.31 -0.92 11.03
C GLY A 214 3.86 -2.30 11.41
N ASP A 215 2.99 -3.31 11.54
CA ASP A 215 3.36 -4.68 11.92
C ASP A 215 4.16 -5.39 10.83
N TYR A 216 4.12 -4.88 9.59
CA TYR A 216 5.05 -5.28 8.54
C TYR A 216 6.51 -5.15 9.00
N ASN A 217 6.82 -4.07 9.72
CA ASN A 217 8.16 -3.76 10.22
C ASN A 217 8.37 -4.16 11.69
N SER A 218 7.46 -3.79 12.59
CA SER A 218 7.61 -4.11 14.01
C SER A 218 6.29 -4.06 14.76
N HIS A 219 6.08 -5.00 15.68
CA HIS A 219 4.93 -5.00 16.59
C HIS A 219 5.15 -4.10 17.82
N THR A 220 6.37 -3.60 18.03
CA THR A 220 6.68 -2.69 19.14
C THR A 220 6.07 -1.31 18.84
N PRO A 221 5.20 -0.76 19.71
CA PRO A 221 4.37 0.41 19.37
C PRO A 221 5.13 1.63 18.84
N ILE A 222 6.30 1.93 19.40
CA ILE A 222 7.10 3.10 19.01
C ILE A 222 7.69 2.96 17.60
N TYR A 223 8.25 1.78 17.27
CA TYR A 223 8.81 1.51 15.95
C TYR A 223 7.71 1.35 14.90
N ASN A 224 6.60 0.72 15.29
CA ASN A 224 5.40 0.57 14.48
C ASN A 224 4.87 1.94 14.03
N SER A 225 4.63 2.85 14.98
CA SER A 225 4.10 4.19 14.70
C SER A 225 5.07 5.03 13.85
N ALA A 226 6.37 4.95 14.14
CA ALA A 226 7.39 5.62 13.35
C ALA A 226 7.43 5.10 11.90
N TYR A 227 7.30 3.78 11.72
CA TYR A 227 7.25 3.16 10.40
C TYR A 227 6.02 3.61 9.59
N GLN A 228 4.84 3.60 10.20
CA GLN A 228 3.61 4.08 9.57
C GLN A 228 3.77 5.51 9.03
N ALA A 229 4.38 6.41 9.82
CA ALA A 229 4.61 7.80 9.40
C ALA A 229 5.55 7.90 8.18
N ARG A 230 6.60 7.07 8.11
CA ARG A 230 7.50 7.02 6.95
C ARG A 230 6.80 6.51 5.69
N VAL A 231 6.06 5.41 5.81
CA VAL A 231 5.28 4.85 4.69
C VAL A 231 4.25 5.85 4.19
N ALA A 232 3.52 6.49 5.10
CA ALA A 232 2.57 7.55 4.79
C ALA A 232 3.25 8.67 3.99
N ASN A 233 4.36 9.23 4.49
CA ASN A 233 5.07 10.30 3.79
C ASN A 233 5.55 9.88 2.39
N ASN A 234 6.13 8.69 2.24
CA ASN A 234 6.54 8.17 0.95
C ASN A 234 5.35 7.98 -0.01
N TYR A 235 4.21 7.53 0.50
CA TYR A 235 2.96 7.45 -0.26
C TYR A 235 2.57 8.77 -0.86
N ARG A 236 2.52 9.83 -0.03
CA ARG A 236 2.20 11.18 -0.51
C ARG A 236 3.17 11.63 -1.58
N LEU A 237 4.47 11.54 -1.34
CA LEU A 237 5.50 12.00 -2.28
C LEU A 237 5.43 11.28 -3.63
N ILE A 238 5.24 9.95 -3.62
CA ILE A 238 5.12 9.16 -4.86
C ILE A 238 3.82 9.53 -5.59
N SER A 239 2.71 9.66 -4.86
CA SER A 239 1.41 10.01 -5.43
C SER A 239 1.40 11.39 -6.11
N GLU A 240 2.17 12.36 -5.61
CA GLU A 240 2.31 13.68 -6.21
C GLU A 240 3.12 13.63 -7.52
N LYS A 241 4.20 12.85 -7.56
CA LYS A 241 5.05 12.68 -8.75
C LYS A 241 4.33 12.06 -9.93
N PHE A 242 3.47 11.06 -9.69
CA PHE A 242 2.69 10.43 -10.75
C PHE A 242 1.61 11.35 -11.34
N THR A 243 1.28 12.46 -10.66
CA THR A 243 0.23 13.40 -11.09
C THR A 243 0.74 14.73 -11.63
N ALA A 244 2.04 15.00 -11.56
CA ALA A 244 2.64 16.25 -12.02
C ALA A 244 3.04 16.24 -13.52
N LYS A 245 2.68 15.19 -14.25
CA LYS A 245 2.79 15.06 -15.70
C LYS A 245 1.38 15.04 -16.30
#